data_AF-E2AZC4-F1
#
_entry.id   AF-E2AZC4-F1
#
_cell.length_a   1.000
_cell.length_b   1.000
_cell.length_c   1.000
_cell.angle_alpha   90.00
_cell.angle_beta   90.00
_cell.angle_gamma   90.00
#
_symmetry.space_group_name_H-M   'P 1'
#
loop_
_entity.id
_entity.type
_entity.pdbx_description
1 polymer ?
#
loop_
_entity_poly.entity_id
_entity_poly.type
_entity_poly.pdbx_seq_one_letter_code
_entity_poly.pdbx_strand_id
1 'polypeptide(L)' 'RRLYATHFQTIGAREIFPCWDEWKFKASFNISIKHRKEYTVLSNMNYNRKIHSINSKMQWTYFDITPEISIY' A
#
# COMPACT_ATOMS: atom_id res chain seq x y z
N ARG A 1 -14.36 -17.17 -5.81
CA ARG A 1 -14.05 -15.78 -5.40
C ARG A 1 -12.91 -15.87 -4.38
N ARG A 2 -11.72 -15.31 -4.64
CA ARG A 2 -10.58 -15.34 -3.71
C ARG A 2 -10.28 -13.90 -3.26
N LEU A 3 -10.17 -13.69 -1.96
CA LEU A 3 -9.81 -12.42 -1.33
C LEU A 3 -8.37 -12.57 -0.81
N TYR A 4 -7.50 -11.65 -1.18
CA TYR A 4 -6.16 -11.53 -0.60
C TYR A 4 -6.15 -10.23 0.20
N ALA A 5 -6.08 -10.36 1.52
CA ALA A 5 -6.09 -9.24 2.46
C ALA A 5 -4.94 -9.45 3.46
N THR A 6 -4.22 -8.38 3.75
CA THR A 6 -3.15 -8.37 4.75
C THR A 6 -3.71 -7.85 6.06
N HIS A 7 -3.70 -8.67 7.12
CA HIS A 7 -4.12 -8.27 8.47
C HIS A 7 -2.88 -7.85 9.26
N PHE A 8 -2.68 -6.55 9.43
CA PHE A 8 -1.52 -5.97 10.09
C PHE A 8 -1.72 -5.87 11.61
N GLN A 9 -1.64 -6.99 12.31
CA GLN A 9 -1.25 -6.98 13.72
C GLN A 9 0.24 -7.34 13.76
N THR A 10 1.06 -6.31 13.93
CA THR A 10 2.50 -6.30 14.29
C THR A 10 3.52 -7.02 13.40
N ILE A 11 3.21 -8.17 12.80
CA ILE A 11 4.20 -9.01 12.10
C ILE A 11 4.24 -8.71 10.59
N GLY A 12 3.10 -8.43 9.97
CA GLY A 12 3.01 -8.26 8.51
C GLY A 12 3.72 -7.01 7.95
N ALA A 13 3.92 -5.96 8.77
CA ALA A 13 4.59 -4.74 8.31
C ALA A 13 6.09 -4.96 8.08
N ARG A 14 6.72 -5.80 8.91
CA ARG A 14 8.14 -6.21 8.82
C ARG A 14 8.45 -7.08 7.60
N GLU A 15 7.45 -7.75 7.04
CA GLU A 15 7.60 -8.58 5.83
C GLU A 15 7.66 -7.74 4.55
N ILE A 16 7.22 -6.48 4.59
CA ILE A 16 7.12 -5.60 3.41
C ILE A 16 8.21 -4.51 3.46
N PHE A 17 8.59 -4.01 4.64
CA PHE A 17 9.72 -3.10 4.84
C PHE A 17 10.44 -3.41 6.16
N PRO A 18 11.78 -3.37 6.24
CA PRO A 18 12.48 -3.48 7.51
C PRO A 18 12.10 -2.29 8.40
N CYS A 19 11.30 -2.52 9.44
CA CYS A 19 10.98 -1.50 10.44
C CYS A 19 11.65 -1.82 11.78
N TRP A 20 12.23 -0.77 12.39
CA TRP A 20 12.59 -0.78 13.81
C TRP A 20 11.27 -0.64 14.58
N ASP A 21 10.90 -1.63 15.40
CA ASP A 21 9.62 -1.70 16.17
C ASP A 21 9.53 -0.68 17.33
N GLU A 22 10.06 0.52 17.12
CA GLU A 22 9.97 1.59 18.10
C GLU A 22 8.80 2.50 17.75
N TRP A 23 7.79 2.44 18.61
CA TRP A 23 6.53 3.21 18.71
C TRP A 23 6.68 4.72 18.52
N LYS A 24 7.90 5.24 18.48
CA LYS A 24 8.27 6.65 18.32
C LYS A 24 8.57 7.05 16.87
N PHE A 25 8.79 6.10 15.96
CA PHE A 25 9.09 6.44 14.56
C PHE A 25 7.82 6.54 13.75
N LYS A 26 7.44 7.77 13.42
CA LYS A 26 6.46 8.07 12.38
C LYS A 26 7.19 8.26 11.06
N ALA A 27 6.59 7.79 9.98
CA ALA A 27 7.13 7.96 8.65
C ALA A 27 5.99 8.27 7.66
N SER A 28 6.35 8.95 6.58
CA SER A 28 5.46 9.18 5.45
C SER A 28 5.69 8.09 4.41
N PHE A 29 4.62 7.48 3.92
CA PHE A 29 4.68 6.37 2.98
C PHE A 29 4.19 6.82 1.60
N ASN A 30 5.04 6.63 0.58
CA ASN A 30 4.67 6.81 -0.81
C ASN A 30 4.44 5.44 -1.45
N ILE A 31 3.17 5.05 -1.62
CA ILE A 31 2.77 3.69 -1.99
C ILE A 31 2.33 3.67 -3.47
N SER A 32 2.91 2.74 -4.23
CA SER A 32 2.47 2.43 -5.60
C SER A 32 2.43 0.92 -5.81
N ILE A 33 1.38 0.45 -6.49
CA ILE A 33 1.10 -0.98 -6.65
C ILE A 33 0.86 -1.31 -8.12
N LYS A 34 1.64 -2.25 -8.66
CA LYS A 34 1.42 -2.83 -9.98
C LYS A 34 0.53 -4.05 -9.85
N HIS A 35 -0.60 -4.05 -10.55
CA HIS A 35 -1.56 -5.14 -10.47
C HIS A 35 -2.28 -5.35 -11.81
N ARG A 36 -3.02 -6.46 -11.91
CA ARG A 36 -3.91 -6.68 -13.05
C ARG A 36 -5.11 -5.74 -12.96
N LYS A 37 -5.58 -5.25 -14.11
CA LYS A 37 -6.71 -4.32 -14.21
C LYS A 37 -8.01 -4.84 -13.60
N GLU A 38 -8.18 -6.15 -13.56
CA GLU A 38 -9.32 -6.85 -12.95
C GLU A 38 -9.39 -6.70 -11.43
N TYR A 39 -8.25 -6.40 -10.78
CA TYR A 39 -8.19 -6.23 -9.33
C TYR A 39 -8.35 -4.76 -8.94
N THR A 40 -9.09 -4.51 -7.87
CA THR A 40 -9.13 -3.20 -7.21
C THR A 40 -8.13 -3.21 -6.07
N VAL A 41 -7.27 -2.19 -6.03
CA VAL A 41 -6.30 -2.00 -4.95
C VAL A 41 -6.78 -0.86 -4.07
N LEU A 42 -6.68 -1.07 -2.76
CA LEU A 42 -7.05 -0.15 -1.71
C LEU A 42 -5.83 0.14 -0.83
N SER A 43 -5.76 1.36 -0.30
CA SER A 43 -4.72 1.81 0.62
C SER A 43 -5.37 2.77 1.63
N ASN A 44 -4.67 3.05 2.73
CA ASN A 44 -5.11 4.04 3.73
C ASN A 44 -5.30 5.44 3.12
N MET A 45 -4.62 5.74 2.01
CA MET A 45 -4.79 6.98 1.27
C MET A 45 -5.72 6.75 0.08
N ASN A 46 -6.93 7.30 0.14
CA ASN A 46 -7.97 7.08 -0.87
C ASN A 46 -8.25 8.32 -1.76
N TYR A 47 -7.68 9.49 -1.45
CA TYR A 47 -8.21 10.76 -1.97
C TYR A 47 -7.82 11.05 -3.43
N ASN A 48 -6.60 10.75 -3.89
CA ASN A 48 -6.22 10.91 -5.30
C ASN A 48 -5.51 9.68 -5.88
N ARG A 49 -6.28 8.63 -6.16
CA ARG A 49 -5.76 7.45 -6.84
C ARG A 49 -5.46 7.75 -8.31
N LYS A 50 -4.19 7.72 -8.72
CA LYS A 50 -3.77 7.84 -10.13
C LYS A 50 -3.53 6.46 -10.72
N ILE A 51 -4.12 6.18 -11.88
CA ILE A 51 -3.97 4.88 -12.57
C ILE A 51 -3.17 5.08 -13.85
N HIS A 52 -2.10 4.31 -14.01
CA HIS A 52 -1.29 4.30 -15.22
C HIS A 52 -1.31 2.91 -15.86
N SER A 53 -1.96 2.80 -17.02
CA SER A 53 -2.04 1.54 -17.77
C SER A 53 -0.70 1.24 -18.44
N ILE A 54 -0.14 0.06 -18.15
CA ILE A 54 1.11 -0.41 -18.78
C ILE A 54 0.79 -1.17 -20.07
N ASN A 55 -0.18 -2.08 -20.01
CA ASN A 55 -0.62 -2.89 -21.15
C ASN A 55 -2.09 -3.31 -21.00
N SER A 56 -2.56 -4.22 -21.85
CA SER A 56 -3.95 -4.69 -21.84
C SER A 56 -4.38 -5.33 -20.51
N LYS A 57 -3.45 -5.89 -19.73
CA LYS A 57 -3.77 -6.63 -18.50
C LYS A 57 -3.25 -5.99 -17.21
N MET A 58 -2.21 -5.16 -17.28
CA MET A 58 -1.48 -4.62 -16.12
C MET A 58 -1.56 -3.09 -16.05
N GLN A 59 -1.63 -2.58 -14.84
CA GLN A 59 -1.58 -1.15 -14.54
C GLN A 59 -0.85 -0.89 -13.22
N TRP A 60 -0.35 0.32 -13.07
CA TRP A 60 0.07 0.89 -11.81
C TRP A 60 -1.07 1.70 -11.20
N THR A 61 -1.21 1.57 -9.89
CA THR A 61 -2.05 2.43 -9.06
C THR A 61 -1.14 3.15 -8.08
N TYR A 62 -1.16 4.48 -8.15
CA TYR A 62 -0.41 5.37 -7.25
C TYR A 62 -1.38 5.98 -6.24
N PHE A 63 -0.95 6.00 -4.98
CA PHE A 63 -1.66 6.65 -3.89
C PHE A 63 -0.93 7.91 -3.46
N ASP A 64 -1.65 8.82 -2.82
CA ASP A 64 -1.02 9.99 -2.20
C ASP A 64 -0.09 9.55 -1.06
N ILE A 65 0.91 10.37 -0.81
CA ILE A 65 1.84 10.18 0.31
C ILE A 65 1.03 10.31 1.61
N THR A 66 1.16 9.35 2.52
CA THR A 66 0.51 9.44 3.83
C THR A 66 1.08 10.61 4.63
N PRO A 67 0.30 11.21 5.55
CA PRO A 67 0.92 11.96 6.63
C PRO A 67 1.87 11.04 7.44
N GLU A 68 2.65 11.64 8.32
CA GLU A 68 3.48 10.89 9.26
C GLU A 68 2.61 9.99 10.14
N ILE A 69 2.58 8.70 9.81
CA ILE A 69 1.81 7.70 10.53
C ILE A 69 2.76 6.69 11.19
N SER A 70 2.28 6.12 12.28
CA SER A 70 2.87 4.92 12.84
C SER A 70 2.64 3.74 11.89
N ILE A 71 3.49 2.74 11.99
CA ILE A 71 3.53 1.57 11.09
C ILE A 71 2.42 0.54 11.44
N TYR A 72 1.64 0.81 12.49
CA TYR A 72 0.55 -0.02 13.00
C TYR A 72 -0.80 0.69 12.86
#